data_AF-A0A7W1BKB3-F1
#
_entry.id   AF-A0A7W1BKB3-F1
#
_cell.length_a   1.000
_cell.length_b   1.000
_cell.length_c   1.000
_cell.angle_alpha   90.00
_cell.angle_beta   90.00
_cell.angle_gamma   90.00
#
_symmetry.space_group_name_H-M   'P 1'
#
loop_
_entity.id
_entity.type
_entity.pdbx_description
1 polymer ?
#
loop_
_entity_poly.entity_id
_entity_poly.type
_entity_poly.pdbx_seq_one_letter_code
_entity_poly.pdbx_strand_id
1 'polypeptide(L)' 'LVAACAPKWMQVVGDFNVRGGIKSVITARHGSRPEQ' A
#
# COMPACT_ATOMS: atom_id res chain seq x y z
N LEU A 1 -2.82 0.72 10.92
CA LEU A 1 -3.12 -0.59 10.30
C LEU A 1 -2.09 -1.64 10.69
N VAL A 2 -0.81 -1.49 10.33
CA VAL A 2 0.26 -2.44 10.75
C VAL A 2 0.24 -2.70 12.26
N ALA A 3 0.28 -1.65 13.08
CA ALA A 3 0.24 -1.79 14.55
C ALA A 3 -1.07 -2.41 15.07
N ALA A 4 -2.19 -2.26 14.36
CA ALA A 4 -3.49 -2.77 14.79
C ALA A 4 -3.72 -4.24 14.39
N CYS A 5 -3.17 -4.67 13.25
CA CYS A 5 -3.40 -6.00 12.69
C CYS A 5 -2.21 -6.96 12.84
N ALA A 6 -1.02 -6.44 13.21
CA ALA A 6 0.24 -7.19 13.31
C ALA A 6 0.48 -8.20 12.15
N PRO A 7 0.34 -7.79 10.87
CA PRO A 7 0.40 -8.73 9.76
C PRO A 7 1.84 -9.18 9.49
N LYS A 8 2.03 -10.45 9.08
CA LYS A 8 3.32 -10.94 8.57
C LYS A 8 3.77 -10.21 7.30
N TRP A 9 2.80 -9.89 6.43
CA TRP A 9 2.99 -9.07 5.25
C TRP A 9 1.74 -8.25 4.96
N MET A 10 1.92 -7.03 4.48
CA MET A 10 0.82 -6.17 4.08
C MET A 10 1.24 -5.25 2.92
N GLN A 11 0.34 -5.05 1.97
CA GLN A 11 0.43 -4.02 0.94
C GLN A 11 -0.81 -3.14 1.01
N VAL A 12 -0.62 -1.82 0.97
CA VAL A 12 -1.69 -0.84 0.87
C VAL A 12 -1.50 -0.07 -0.43
N VAL A 13 -2.56 0.01 -1.23
CA VAL A 13 -2.59 0.81 -2.46
C VAL A 13 -3.53 1.98 -2.24
N GLY A 14 -2.97 3.18 -2.29
CA GLY A 14 -3.74 4.42 -2.39
C GLY A 14 -3.88 4.82 -3.85
N ASP A 15 -5.08 4.65 -4.40
CA ASP A 15 -5.43 5.20 -5.71
C ASP A 15 -6.07 6.57 -5.48
N PHE A 16 -5.36 7.63 -5.88
CA PHE A 16 -5.83 9.00 -5.70
C PHE A 16 -6.42 9.55 -6.99
N ASN A 17 -7.48 10.32 -6.83
CA ASN A 17 -8.12 11.05 -7.92
C ASN A 17 -7.15 12.03 -8.60
N VAL A 18 -7.43 12.33 -9.86
CA VAL A 18 -6.61 13.24 -10.67
C VAL A 18 -6.69 14.66 -10.13
N ARG A 19 -5.53 15.34 -10.05
CA ARG A 19 -5.42 16.78 -9.77
C ARG A 19 -4.40 17.41 -10.70
N GLY A 20 -4.80 18.47 -11.41
CA GLY A 20 -3.91 19.14 -12.37
C GLY A 20 -3.49 18.24 -13.54
N GLY A 21 -4.34 17.30 -13.94
CA GLY A 21 -4.05 16.34 -15.03
C GLY A 21 -3.14 15.17 -14.64
N ILE A 22 -2.71 15.07 -13.38
CA ILE A 22 -1.81 14.01 -12.91
C ILE A 22 -2.56 13.06 -11.99
N LYS A 23 -2.37 11.76 -12.20
CA LYS A 23 -2.84 10.69 -11.31
C LYS A 23 -1.69 10.17 -10.45
N SER A 24 -1.97 9.90 -9.17
CA SER A 24 -1.01 9.28 -8.26
C SER A 24 -1.56 7.96 -7.74
N VAL A 25 -0.76 6.90 -7.85
CA VAL A 25 -1.03 5.59 -7.26
C VAL A 25 0.14 5.24 -6.35
N ILE A 26 -0.11 5.16 -5.06
CA ILE A 26 0.94 4.97 -4.04
C ILE A 26 0.84 3.55 -3.50
N THR A 27 1.95 2.82 -3.50
CA THR A 27 2.04 1.48 -2.93
C THR A 27 2.96 1.49 -1.72
N ALA A 28 2.41 1.21 -0.54
CA ALA A 28 3.17 0.98 0.67
C ALA A 28 3.21 -0.51 1.00
N ARG A 29 4.38 -1.03 1.39
CA ARG A 29 4.58 -2.45 1.75
C ARG A 29 5.20 -2.55 3.13
N HIS A 30 4.77 -3.55 3.90
CA HIS A 30 5.32 -3.90 5.20
C HIS A 30 5.56 -5.41 5.30
N GLY A 31 6.69 -5.80 5.87
CA GLY A 31 7.12 -7.20 6.00
C GLY A 31 7.69 -7.79 4.71
N SER A 32 8.15 -9.04 4.81
CA SER A 32 8.62 -9.80 3.66
C SER A 32 7.43 -10.39 2.91
N ARG A 33 7.33 -10.12 1.61
CA ARG A 33 6.29 -10.73 0.78
C ARG A 33 6.52 -12.24 0.77
N PRO A 34 5.52 -13.06 1.13
CA PRO A 34 5.67 -14.50 1.01
C PRO A 34 5.97 -14.84 -0.45
N GLU A 35 6.97 -15.69 -0.64
CA GLU A 35 7.23 -16.33 -1.94
C GLU A 35 5.98 -17.10 -2.38
N GLN A 36 5.65 -16.98 -3.66
CA GLN A 36 4.42 -17.50 -4.25
C GLN A 36 4.52 -18.99 -4.53
#